data_AF-A0AAV5GLT9-F1
#
_entry.id   AF-A0AAV5GLT9-F1
#
_cell.length_a   1.000
_cell.length_b   1.000
_cell.length_c   1.000
_cell.angle_alpha   90.00
_cell.angle_beta   90.00
_cell.angle_gamma   90.00
#
_symmetry.space_group_name_H-M   'P 1'
#
loop_
_entity.id
_entity.type
_entity.pdbx_description
1 polymer ?
#
loop_
_entity_poly.entity_id
_entity_poly.type
_entity_poly.pdbx_seq_one_letter_code
_entity_poly.pdbx_strand_id
1 'polypeptide(L)'
;MAAALLSTDCPTLKLLAKGKVRDIYAIPGVEDALLFVATDRVSAFDVIMKNGIPNKGKLLTQLSLFFFDYLSNAPETKHIPNHVITSKMDEMPAEVQKYREQLDGRAILVRKATVLPIEAIVRGYITGSAWAEYQKSGTMHDIKLPEGLKESSRFEPPLFTPSTKAEVGDKDINIHPDETGKHLPDAALAEPLQQYALALYSTAAAHSLSRGLILADTKFEFGLLPPSTPGGAPVLALVDECLTPDSSRFWPADQWAEGNKMVGFDKQFLREWLKSGGGGFGKKGGGIDEDPVEIPQEIVAQTYAKYEEAFEKLTGRKFVA
;
A
#
# COMPACT_ATOMS: atom_id res chain seq x y z
N MET A 1 -17.21 0.83 20.57
CA MET A 1 -16.44 0.56 19.33
C MET A 1 -16.17 -0.93 19.27
N ALA A 2 -16.25 -1.54 18.08
CA ALA A 2 -15.86 -2.94 17.91
C ALA A 2 -14.38 -3.14 18.29
N ALA A 3 -14.02 -4.31 18.80
CA ALA A 3 -12.63 -4.65 19.06
C ALA A 3 -11.85 -4.77 17.74
N ALA A 4 -10.58 -4.37 17.75
CA ALA A 4 -9.70 -4.51 16.58
C ALA A 4 -9.44 -6.00 16.29
N LEU A 5 -9.63 -6.43 15.04
CA LEU A 5 -9.28 -7.77 14.59
C LEU A 5 -7.78 -7.86 14.30
N LEU A 6 -7.01 -8.46 15.21
CA LEU A 6 -5.54 -8.59 15.09
C LEU A 6 -5.09 -9.91 14.48
N SER A 7 -5.88 -10.96 14.60
CA SER A 7 -5.65 -12.26 13.97
C SER A 7 -6.99 -12.80 13.50
N THR A 8 -7.00 -13.39 12.31
CA THR A 8 -8.16 -14.14 11.81
C THR A 8 -8.11 -15.58 12.30
N ASP A 9 -9.28 -16.17 12.53
CA ASP A 9 -9.47 -17.57 12.92
C ASP A 9 -10.26 -18.30 11.83
N CYS A 10 -9.54 -18.88 10.88
CA CYS A 10 -10.11 -19.59 9.73
C CYS A 10 -9.52 -21.00 9.65
N PRO A 11 -9.83 -21.91 10.58
CA PRO A 11 -9.12 -23.19 10.75
C PRO A 11 -9.27 -24.14 9.56
N THR A 12 -10.31 -23.99 8.73
CA THR A 12 -10.47 -24.80 7.51
C THR A 12 -9.77 -24.21 6.30
N LEU A 13 -9.19 -23.01 6.40
CA LEU A 13 -8.38 -22.39 5.35
C LEU A 13 -6.90 -22.60 5.64
N LYS A 14 -6.08 -22.70 4.59
CA LYS A 14 -4.63 -22.83 4.76
C LYS A 14 -3.99 -21.45 4.80
N LEU A 15 -3.57 -21.00 5.98
CA LEU A 15 -2.79 -19.77 6.12
C LEU A 15 -1.45 -19.93 5.38
N LEU A 16 -1.20 -19.07 4.40
CA LEU A 16 0.04 -19.05 3.63
C LEU A 16 1.04 -18.04 4.18
N ALA A 17 0.55 -16.86 4.57
CA ALA A 17 1.39 -15.79 5.06
C ALA A 17 0.62 -14.88 6.04
N LYS A 18 1.34 -14.37 7.04
CA LYS A 18 0.92 -13.25 7.88
C LYS A 18 1.88 -12.10 7.66
N GLY A 19 1.46 -11.11 6.89
CA GLY A 19 2.18 -9.86 6.74
C GLY A 19 1.92 -8.91 7.91
N LYS A 20 2.52 -7.72 7.84
CA LYS A 20 2.35 -6.67 8.88
C LYS A 20 0.87 -6.35 9.15
N VAL A 21 0.05 -6.29 8.10
CA VAL A 21 -1.36 -5.87 8.19
C VAL A 21 -2.35 -6.83 7.53
N ARG A 22 -1.89 -7.86 6.80
CA ARG A 22 -2.74 -8.77 6.03
C ARG A 22 -2.44 -10.23 6.34
N ASP A 23 -3.49 -11.03 6.38
CA ASP A 23 -3.41 -12.49 6.44
C ASP A 23 -3.82 -13.03 5.06
N ILE A 24 -3.05 -13.96 4.51
CA ILE A 24 -3.27 -14.53 3.17
C ILE A 24 -3.53 -16.02 3.30
N TYR A 25 -4.65 -16.48 2.74
CA TYR A 25 -5.08 -17.86 2.81
C TYR A 25 -5.20 -18.49 1.42
N ALA A 26 -4.80 -19.75 1.32
CA ALA A 26 -5.27 -20.65 0.28
C ALA A 26 -6.61 -21.27 0.72
N ILE A 27 -7.51 -21.44 -0.25
CA ILE A 27 -8.85 -21.99 -0.04
C ILE A 27 -8.85 -23.44 -0.54
N PRO A 28 -9.20 -24.44 0.29
CA PRO A 28 -9.29 -25.81 -0.17
C PRO A 28 -10.21 -25.96 -1.38
N GLY A 29 -9.76 -26.67 -2.41
CA GLY A 29 -10.53 -26.87 -3.65
C GLY A 29 -10.52 -25.68 -4.62
N VAL A 30 -9.79 -24.60 -4.33
CA VAL A 30 -9.65 -23.44 -5.22
C VAL A 30 -8.16 -23.12 -5.41
N GLU A 31 -7.60 -23.56 -6.54
CA GLU A 31 -6.14 -23.52 -6.76
C GLU A 31 -5.63 -22.17 -7.32
N ASP A 32 -6.47 -21.49 -8.11
CA ASP A 32 -6.11 -20.28 -8.85
C ASP A 32 -6.49 -18.97 -8.12
N ALA A 33 -6.95 -19.07 -6.88
CA ALA A 33 -7.32 -17.92 -6.07
C ALA A 33 -6.76 -17.96 -4.65
N LEU A 34 -6.57 -16.78 -4.08
CA LEU A 34 -6.19 -16.57 -2.70
C LEU A 34 -7.22 -15.67 -2.03
N LEU A 35 -7.38 -15.85 -0.72
CA LEU A 35 -8.15 -14.94 0.12
C LEU A 35 -7.19 -13.98 0.81
N PHE A 36 -7.31 -12.69 0.50
CA PHE A 36 -6.59 -11.62 1.17
C PHE A 36 -7.50 -11.04 2.26
N VAL A 37 -7.02 -10.98 3.49
CA VAL A 37 -7.77 -10.38 4.61
C VAL A 37 -6.98 -9.24 5.23
N ALA A 38 -7.49 -8.02 5.13
CA ALA A 38 -6.93 -6.85 5.80
C ALA A 38 -7.34 -6.84 7.28
N THR A 39 -6.36 -6.96 8.16
CA THR A 39 -6.57 -6.90 9.61
C THR A 39 -6.55 -5.46 10.12
N ASP A 40 -6.92 -5.27 11.38
CA ASP A 40 -6.85 -3.98 12.05
C ASP A 40 -5.46 -3.71 12.65
N ARG A 41 -4.47 -4.58 12.38
CA ARG A 41 -3.07 -4.36 12.76
C ARG A 41 -2.53 -3.09 12.10
N VAL A 42 -1.64 -2.43 12.82
CA VAL A 42 -0.90 -1.27 12.35
C VAL A 42 0.57 -1.45 12.68
N SER A 43 1.43 -1.00 11.78
CA SER A 43 2.88 -1.04 11.94
C SER A 43 3.51 0.31 11.65
N ALA A 44 4.60 0.61 12.36
CA ALA A 44 5.44 1.78 12.13
C ALA A 44 6.90 1.41 12.43
N PHE A 45 7.84 1.91 11.63
CA PHE A 45 9.27 1.56 11.73
C PHE A 45 9.50 0.05 11.79
N ASP A 46 8.82 -0.67 10.89
CA ASP A 46 8.86 -2.14 10.73
C ASP A 46 8.39 -2.98 11.91
N VAL A 47 7.84 -2.36 12.96
CA VAL A 47 7.23 -3.10 14.08
C VAL A 47 5.72 -2.97 14.09
N ILE A 48 5.07 -4.10 14.35
CA ILE A 48 3.63 -4.23 14.52
C ILE A 48 3.28 -3.87 15.96
N MET A 49 2.26 -3.02 16.14
CA MET A 49 1.81 -2.58 17.46
C MET A 49 0.99 -3.67 18.17
N LYS A 50 0.95 -3.63 19.51
CA LYS A 50 0.27 -4.64 20.34
C LYS A 50 -1.25 -4.64 20.15
N ASN A 51 -1.83 -3.44 20.06
CA ASN A 51 -3.23 -3.22 19.71
C ASN A 51 -3.36 -2.71 18.26
N GLY A 52 -4.58 -2.72 17.76
CA GLY A 52 -4.89 -2.30 16.39
C GLY A 52 -5.81 -1.08 16.35
N ILE A 53 -6.10 -0.64 15.12
CA ILE A 53 -7.03 0.44 14.84
C ILE A 53 -8.34 -0.21 14.36
N PRO A 54 -9.40 -0.26 15.18
CA PRO A 54 -10.65 -0.91 14.80
C PRO A 54 -11.18 -0.44 13.44
N ASN A 55 -11.67 -1.38 12.64
CA ASN A 55 -12.19 -1.15 11.28
C ASN A 55 -11.17 -0.64 10.24
N LYS A 56 -9.90 -0.44 10.59
CA LYS A 56 -8.85 -0.07 9.63
C LYS A 56 -8.82 -1.06 8.47
N GLY A 57 -8.85 -2.36 8.73
CA GLY A 57 -8.81 -3.37 7.68
C GLY A 57 -9.94 -3.21 6.68
N LYS A 58 -11.17 -2.99 7.18
CA LYS A 58 -12.35 -2.77 6.33
C LYS A 58 -12.22 -1.50 5.48
N LEU A 59 -11.80 -0.40 6.11
CA LEU A 59 -11.62 0.89 5.44
C LEU A 59 -10.60 0.81 4.31
N LEU A 60 -9.42 0.23 4.56
CA LEU A 60 -8.37 0.11 3.56
C LEU A 60 -8.74 -0.87 2.43
N THR A 61 -9.47 -1.94 2.75
CA THR A 61 -10.03 -2.84 1.73
C THR A 61 -11.01 -2.11 0.83
N GLN A 62 -11.98 -1.38 1.39
CA GLN A 62 -12.95 -0.63 0.59
C GLN A 62 -12.29 0.48 -0.25
N LEU A 63 -11.27 1.15 0.28
CA LEU A 63 -10.50 2.15 -0.48
C LEU A 63 -9.73 1.51 -1.64
N SER A 64 -9.07 0.37 -1.40
CA SER A 64 -8.38 -0.38 -2.46
C SER A 64 -9.35 -0.78 -3.56
N LEU A 65 -10.52 -1.32 -3.20
CA LEU A 65 -11.56 -1.72 -4.15
C LEU A 65 -12.08 -0.53 -4.95
N PHE A 66 -12.24 0.64 -4.34
CA PHE A 66 -12.58 1.87 -5.04
C PHE A 66 -11.54 2.21 -6.12
N PHE A 67 -10.25 2.18 -5.80
CA PHE A 67 -9.20 2.49 -6.77
C PHE A 67 -9.04 1.42 -7.84
N PHE A 68 -9.16 0.13 -7.50
CA PHE A 68 -9.20 -0.94 -8.50
C PHE A 68 -10.32 -0.69 -9.51
N ASP A 69 -11.53 -0.41 -9.05
CA ASP A 69 -12.67 -0.09 -9.91
C ASP A 69 -12.43 1.18 -10.74
N TYR A 70 -12.00 2.27 -10.10
CA TYR A 70 -11.74 3.54 -10.78
C TYR A 70 -10.69 3.39 -11.89
N LEU A 71 -9.56 2.74 -11.60
CA LEU A 71 -8.45 2.55 -12.55
C LEU A 71 -8.81 1.54 -13.65
N SER A 72 -9.60 0.51 -13.36
CA SER A 72 -10.08 -0.41 -14.40
C SER A 72 -11.08 0.22 -15.37
N ASN A 73 -11.73 1.32 -14.99
CA ASN A 73 -12.67 2.04 -15.85
C ASN A 73 -12.06 3.29 -16.52
N ALA A 74 -10.92 3.80 -16.05
CA ALA A 74 -10.28 4.98 -16.61
C ALA A 74 -9.65 4.70 -18.00
N PRO A 75 -9.80 5.60 -19.00
CA PRO A 75 -9.27 5.40 -20.35
C PRO A 75 -7.78 5.06 -20.41
N GLU A 76 -6.99 5.70 -19.55
CA GLU A 76 -5.53 5.60 -19.48
C GLU A 76 -5.05 4.28 -18.89
N THR A 77 -5.88 3.58 -18.10
CA THR A 77 -5.45 2.42 -17.31
C THR A 77 -6.35 1.19 -17.45
N LYS A 78 -7.49 1.27 -18.15
CA LYS A 78 -8.42 0.13 -18.34
C LYS A 78 -7.81 -1.11 -18.99
N HIS A 79 -6.67 -0.96 -19.67
CA HIS A 79 -5.94 -2.06 -20.29
C HIS A 79 -5.00 -2.78 -19.31
N ILE A 80 -4.78 -2.22 -18.11
CA ILE A 80 -3.93 -2.77 -17.05
C ILE A 80 -4.76 -3.73 -16.20
N PRO A 81 -4.47 -5.04 -16.23
CA PRO A 81 -5.21 -6.02 -15.44
C PRO A 81 -4.91 -5.88 -13.95
N ASN A 82 -5.85 -6.29 -13.08
CA ASN A 82 -5.61 -6.43 -11.64
C ASN A 82 -6.04 -7.82 -11.13
N HIS A 83 -5.63 -8.20 -9.93
CA HIS A 83 -5.92 -9.54 -9.40
C HIS A 83 -7.30 -9.72 -8.75
N VAL A 84 -8.15 -8.69 -8.61
CA VAL A 84 -9.41 -8.80 -7.86
C VAL A 84 -10.40 -9.72 -8.59
N ILE A 85 -11.02 -10.64 -7.86
CA ILE A 85 -12.14 -11.46 -8.33
C ILE A 85 -13.45 -10.91 -7.75
N THR A 86 -13.56 -10.89 -6.41
CA THR A 86 -14.71 -10.32 -5.71
C THR A 86 -14.36 -10.01 -4.25
N SER A 87 -15.05 -9.05 -3.67
CA SER A 87 -15.05 -8.78 -2.22
C SER A 87 -16.40 -9.04 -1.57
N LYS A 88 -17.41 -9.43 -2.35
CA LYS A 88 -18.74 -9.71 -1.84
C LYS A 88 -18.75 -11.10 -1.25
N MET A 89 -19.03 -11.19 0.05
CA MET A 89 -19.07 -12.48 0.76
C MET A 89 -20.01 -13.50 0.11
N ASP A 90 -21.13 -13.07 -0.47
CA ASP A 90 -22.10 -13.97 -1.12
C ASP A 90 -21.56 -14.63 -2.41
N GLU A 91 -20.55 -14.03 -3.03
CA GLU A 91 -19.89 -14.53 -4.25
C GLU A 91 -18.62 -15.35 -3.93
N MET A 92 -18.22 -15.45 -2.66
CA MET A 92 -17.03 -16.21 -2.24
C MET A 92 -17.29 -17.72 -2.14
N PRO A 93 -16.25 -18.58 -2.17
CA PRO A 93 -16.40 -20.01 -1.90
C PRO A 93 -17.05 -20.31 -0.54
N ALA A 94 -17.82 -21.39 -0.45
CA ALA A 94 -18.56 -21.75 0.76
C ALA A 94 -17.67 -21.91 2.00
N GLU A 95 -16.43 -22.33 1.81
CA GLU A 95 -15.38 -22.45 2.81
C GLU A 95 -15.05 -21.10 3.46
N VAL A 96 -15.11 -20.01 2.69
CA VAL A 96 -14.86 -18.64 3.15
C VAL A 96 -16.10 -18.03 3.78
N GLN A 97 -17.29 -18.29 3.21
CA GLN A 97 -18.57 -17.72 3.68
C GLN A 97 -18.87 -18.04 5.16
N LYS A 98 -18.38 -19.20 5.66
CA LYS A 98 -18.49 -19.62 7.07
C LYS A 98 -17.90 -18.61 8.05
N TYR A 99 -16.95 -17.78 7.60
CA TYR A 99 -16.23 -16.82 8.42
C TYR A 99 -16.71 -15.38 8.22
N ARG A 100 -17.91 -15.17 7.68
CA ARG A 100 -18.48 -13.85 7.37
C ARG A 100 -18.31 -12.83 8.50
N GLU A 101 -18.59 -13.21 9.75
CA GLU A 101 -18.56 -12.29 10.89
C GLU A 101 -17.23 -11.54 11.05
N GLN A 102 -16.10 -12.20 10.79
CA GLN A 102 -14.77 -11.58 10.86
C GLN A 102 -14.28 -11.05 9.51
N LEU A 103 -14.75 -11.59 8.38
CA LEU A 103 -14.20 -11.32 7.04
C LEU A 103 -14.96 -10.25 6.26
N ASP A 104 -16.25 -10.04 6.52
CA ASP A 104 -17.08 -9.14 5.72
C ASP A 104 -16.53 -7.71 5.74
N GLY A 105 -16.50 -7.08 4.56
CA GLY A 105 -15.92 -5.76 4.33
C GLY A 105 -14.39 -5.65 4.37
N ARG A 106 -13.65 -6.70 4.73
CA ARG A 106 -12.16 -6.69 4.82
C ARG A 106 -11.47 -7.81 4.04
N ALA A 107 -12.23 -8.71 3.44
CA ALA A 107 -11.73 -9.81 2.63
C ALA A 107 -11.87 -9.52 1.13
N ILE A 108 -10.87 -9.92 0.35
CA ILE A 108 -10.89 -9.90 -1.11
C ILE A 108 -10.45 -11.27 -1.61
N LEU A 109 -11.27 -11.90 -2.46
CA LEU A 109 -10.85 -13.04 -3.25
C LEU A 109 -10.07 -12.51 -4.46
N VAL A 110 -8.84 -12.98 -4.63
CA VAL A 110 -7.94 -12.51 -5.67
C VAL A 110 -7.39 -13.67 -6.48
N ARG A 111 -7.09 -13.44 -7.76
CA ARG A 111 -6.35 -14.39 -8.59
C ARG A 111 -4.96 -14.57 -8.04
N LYS A 112 -4.50 -15.82 -7.99
CA LYS A 112 -3.14 -16.15 -7.60
C LYS A 112 -2.18 -15.67 -8.69
N ALA A 113 -1.17 -14.90 -8.29
CA ALA A 113 -0.13 -14.36 -9.17
C ALA A 113 1.25 -14.72 -8.64
N THR A 114 2.23 -14.86 -9.54
CA THR A 114 3.64 -14.86 -9.18
C THR A 114 4.09 -13.40 -9.02
N VAL A 115 4.23 -12.95 -7.77
CA VAL A 115 4.60 -11.55 -7.45
C VAL A 115 6.02 -11.26 -7.92
N LEU A 116 6.21 -10.12 -8.59
CA LEU A 116 7.52 -9.64 -9.02
C LEU A 116 8.26 -9.00 -7.83
N PRO A 117 9.57 -9.21 -7.66
CA PRO A 117 10.33 -8.76 -6.49
C PRO A 117 10.74 -7.27 -6.56
N ILE A 118 9.83 -6.43 -7.04
CA ILE A 118 10.01 -4.98 -7.21
C ILE A 118 8.86 -4.26 -6.49
N GLU A 119 9.22 -3.34 -5.62
CA GLU A 119 8.30 -2.30 -5.15
C GLU A 119 8.29 -1.17 -6.19
N ALA A 120 7.19 -1.09 -6.96
CA ALA A 120 7.04 -0.12 -8.03
C ALA A 120 6.57 1.23 -7.47
N ILE A 121 7.52 1.96 -6.87
CA ILE A 121 7.24 3.27 -6.27
C ILE A 121 7.24 4.36 -7.35
N VAL A 122 6.22 5.20 -7.33
CA VAL A 122 6.14 6.41 -8.16
C VAL A 122 5.99 7.63 -7.27
N ARG A 123 6.74 8.69 -7.59
CA ARG A 123 6.77 9.95 -6.84
C ARG A 123 6.42 11.11 -7.76
N GLY A 124 5.40 11.87 -7.40
CA GLY A 124 5.16 13.19 -7.99
C GLY A 124 5.67 14.32 -7.13
N TYR A 125 6.13 14.05 -5.91
CA TYR A 125 6.71 15.05 -5.01
C TYR A 125 7.90 14.47 -4.25
N ILE A 126 8.92 15.30 -3.99
CA ILE A 126 10.09 14.89 -3.20
C ILE A 126 9.82 15.01 -1.70
N THR A 127 9.96 13.91 -0.96
CA THR A 127 9.76 13.87 0.49
C THR A 127 10.45 12.64 1.11
N GLY A 128 10.44 12.53 2.43
CA GLY A 128 10.88 11.33 3.14
C GLY A 128 12.33 10.94 2.82
N SER A 129 12.57 9.65 2.53
CA SER A 129 13.91 9.15 2.21
C SER A 129 14.50 9.76 0.95
N ALA A 130 13.68 10.06 -0.06
CA ALA A 130 14.11 10.73 -1.29
C ALA A 130 14.61 12.15 -1.01
N TRP A 131 13.91 12.90 -0.16
CA TRP A 131 14.38 14.23 0.26
C TRP A 131 15.68 14.15 1.06
N ALA A 132 15.80 13.17 1.98
CA ALA A 132 17.01 12.96 2.76
C ALA A 132 18.24 12.63 1.89
N GLU A 133 18.08 11.80 0.84
CA GLU A 133 19.14 11.52 -0.13
C GLU A 133 19.51 12.79 -0.91
N TYR A 134 18.52 13.51 -1.44
CA TYR A 134 18.76 14.72 -2.22
C TYR A 134 19.51 15.80 -1.42
N GLN A 135 19.18 15.98 -0.14
CA GLN A 135 19.92 16.91 0.73
C GLN A 135 21.39 16.52 0.92
N LYS A 136 21.72 15.23 0.83
CA LYS A 136 23.07 14.70 1.04
C LYS A 136 23.91 14.71 -0.24
N SER A 137 23.33 14.31 -1.36
CA SER A 137 24.06 14.03 -2.61
C SER A 137 23.45 14.66 -3.87
N GLY A 138 22.33 15.38 -3.77
CA GLY A 138 21.62 15.92 -4.93
C GLY A 138 20.97 14.84 -5.81
N THR A 139 20.77 13.64 -5.25
CA THR A 139 20.25 12.47 -5.97
C THR A 139 19.00 11.90 -5.31
N MET A 140 18.28 11.07 -6.06
CA MET A 140 17.23 10.20 -5.55
C MET A 140 17.33 8.85 -6.27
N HIS A 141 17.57 7.76 -5.55
CA HIS A 141 17.84 6.44 -6.15
C HIS A 141 19.00 6.53 -7.17
N ASP A 142 20.05 7.29 -6.83
CA ASP A 142 21.19 7.62 -7.68
C ASP A 142 20.86 8.43 -8.95
N ILE A 143 19.59 8.78 -9.18
CA ILE A 143 19.17 9.71 -10.24
C ILE A 143 19.58 11.12 -9.82
N LYS A 144 20.42 11.80 -10.63
CA LYS A 144 20.76 13.20 -10.38
C LYS A 144 19.53 14.08 -10.60
N LEU A 145 19.17 14.85 -9.58
CA LEU A 145 18.03 15.76 -9.64
C LEU A 145 18.46 17.21 -9.93
N PRO A 146 17.56 18.06 -10.44
CA PRO A 146 17.81 19.49 -10.60
C PRO A 146 18.22 20.14 -9.28
N GLU A 147 19.10 21.13 -9.35
CA GLU A 147 19.44 21.94 -8.18
C GLU A 147 18.26 22.82 -7.76
N GLY A 148 18.24 23.22 -6.48
CA GLY A 148 17.26 24.16 -5.95
C GLY A 148 15.91 23.56 -5.53
N LEU A 149 15.70 22.25 -5.67
CA LEU A 149 14.53 21.59 -5.07
C LEU A 149 14.50 21.82 -3.55
N LYS A 150 13.30 22.07 -3.03
CA LYS A 150 12.98 22.14 -1.60
C LYS A 150 12.16 20.92 -1.18
N GLU A 151 11.96 20.74 0.12
CA GLU A 151 11.06 19.69 0.61
C GLU A 151 9.66 19.86 0.00
N SER A 152 9.03 18.76 -0.42
CA SER A 152 7.72 18.76 -1.06
C SER A 152 7.64 19.47 -2.42
N SER A 153 8.78 19.68 -3.10
CA SER A 153 8.79 20.11 -4.52
C SER A 153 8.10 19.09 -5.41
N ARG A 154 7.40 19.56 -6.44
CA ARG A 154 6.67 18.73 -7.41
C ARG A 154 7.60 18.26 -8.53
N PHE A 155 7.41 17.02 -8.97
CA PHE A 155 7.97 16.47 -10.20
C PHE A 155 6.94 16.48 -11.32
N GLU A 156 7.31 17.06 -12.46
CA GLU A 156 6.54 17.00 -13.70
C GLU A 156 7.51 16.65 -14.86
N PRO A 157 7.41 15.43 -15.44
CA PRO A 157 6.51 14.32 -15.08
C PRO A 157 6.88 13.66 -13.73
N PRO A 158 5.99 12.82 -13.14
CA PRO A 158 6.34 12.01 -11.98
C PRO A 158 7.45 11.00 -12.29
N LEU A 159 8.19 10.61 -11.27
CA LEU A 159 9.37 9.76 -11.38
C LEU A 159 9.08 8.35 -10.86
N PHE A 160 9.48 7.34 -11.63
CA PHE A 160 9.53 5.95 -11.19
C PHE A 160 10.83 5.75 -10.40
N THR A 161 10.72 5.26 -9.16
CA THR A 161 11.85 5.11 -8.23
C THR A 161 11.77 3.76 -7.52
N PRO A 162 12.11 2.65 -8.19
CA PRO A 162 11.87 1.31 -7.65
C PRO A 162 12.76 0.98 -6.45
N SER A 163 12.31 0.03 -5.64
CA SER A 163 13.13 -0.68 -4.67
C SER A 163 13.01 -2.19 -4.86
N THR A 164 14.03 -2.94 -4.47
CA THR A 164 13.94 -4.39 -4.35
C THR A 164 13.03 -4.75 -3.19
N LYS A 165 12.28 -5.85 -3.34
CA LYS A 165 11.50 -6.43 -2.24
C LYS A 165 12.41 -7.36 -1.44
N ALA A 166 12.78 -6.97 -0.23
CA ALA A 166 13.65 -7.79 0.62
C ALA A 166 12.88 -8.95 1.28
N GLU A 167 13.60 -9.98 1.73
CA GLU A 167 13.00 -11.03 2.57
C GLU A 167 12.59 -10.45 3.94
N VAL A 168 11.71 -11.17 4.64
CA VAL A 168 11.18 -10.73 5.94
C VAL A 168 12.32 -10.59 6.96
N GLY A 169 12.64 -9.36 7.35
CA GLY A 169 13.70 -9.02 8.30
C GLY A 169 14.77 -8.09 7.71
N ASP A 170 14.86 -8.01 6.39
CA ASP A 170 15.76 -7.11 5.68
C ASP A 170 15.05 -5.82 5.23
N LYS A 171 15.86 -4.81 4.88
CA LYS A 171 15.35 -3.53 4.36
C LYS A 171 15.30 -3.55 2.85
N ASP A 172 14.20 -3.05 2.29
CA ASP A 172 14.08 -2.76 0.87
C ASP A 172 15.20 -1.80 0.44
N ILE A 173 15.80 -2.08 -0.71
CA ILE A 173 16.93 -1.31 -1.23
C ILE A 173 16.42 -0.50 -2.42
N ASN A 174 16.51 0.83 -2.32
CA ASN A 174 16.28 1.73 -3.44
C ASN A 174 17.25 1.39 -4.58
N ILE A 175 16.74 1.17 -5.78
CA ILE A 175 17.55 0.91 -6.97
C ILE A 175 17.27 1.97 -8.04
N HIS A 176 18.27 2.20 -8.88
CA HIS A 176 18.10 3.04 -10.07
C HIS A 176 17.08 2.38 -11.04
N PRO A 177 16.20 3.14 -11.71
CA PRO A 177 15.21 2.60 -12.64
C PRO A 177 15.78 1.66 -13.71
N ASP A 178 16.95 1.97 -14.25
CA ASP A 178 17.65 1.16 -15.26
C ASP A 178 18.06 -0.24 -14.74
N GLU A 179 18.16 -0.42 -13.42
CA GLU A 179 18.50 -1.70 -12.80
C GLU A 179 17.29 -2.62 -12.65
N THR A 180 16.06 -2.12 -12.83
CA THR A 180 14.82 -2.87 -12.60
C THR A 180 14.81 -4.22 -13.33
N GLY A 181 15.21 -4.24 -14.61
CA GLY A 181 15.22 -5.44 -15.43
C GLY A 181 16.15 -6.54 -14.90
N LYS A 182 17.20 -6.20 -14.14
CA LYS A 182 18.15 -7.17 -13.56
C LYS A 182 17.56 -7.95 -12.38
N HIS A 183 16.49 -7.44 -11.78
CA HIS A 183 15.82 -8.06 -10.64
C HIS A 183 14.54 -8.80 -11.03
N LEU A 184 14.14 -8.75 -12.30
CA LEU A 184 12.95 -9.41 -12.80
C LEU A 184 13.27 -10.79 -13.37
N PRO A 185 12.31 -11.73 -13.35
CA PRO A 185 12.48 -13.04 -14.00
C PRO A 185 12.64 -12.93 -15.52
N ASP A 186 12.15 -11.84 -16.11
CA ASP A 186 12.36 -11.46 -17.50
C ASP A 186 12.57 -9.94 -17.56
N ALA A 187 13.72 -9.50 -18.09
CA ALA A 187 14.07 -8.10 -18.21
C ALA A 187 13.09 -7.32 -19.11
N ALA A 188 12.41 -7.99 -20.05
CA ALA A 188 11.41 -7.38 -20.92
C ALA A 188 10.17 -6.89 -20.16
N LEU A 189 9.97 -7.32 -18.91
CA LEU A 189 8.88 -6.83 -18.05
C LEU A 189 9.13 -5.44 -17.47
N ALA A 190 10.38 -4.94 -17.47
CA ALA A 190 10.74 -3.69 -16.79
C ALA A 190 10.01 -2.48 -17.36
N GLU A 191 10.00 -2.33 -18.70
CA GLU A 191 9.36 -1.20 -19.36
C GLU A 191 7.83 -1.20 -19.18
N PRO A 192 7.09 -2.30 -19.46
CA PRO A 192 5.65 -2.36 -19.19
C PRO A 192 5.28 -2.10 -17.72
N LEU A 193 6.07 -2.63 -16.78
CA LEU A 193 5.86 -2.41 -15.34
C LEU A 193 5.98 -0.92 -14.99
N GLN A 194 7.05 -0.26 -15.46
CA GLN A 194 7.26 1.17 -15.24
C GLN A 194 6.14 2.00 -15.89
N GLN A 195 5.75 1.68 -17.13
CA GLN A 195 4.66 2.35 -17.83
C GLN A 195 3.34 2.21 -17.08
N TYR A 196 3.01 1.01 -16.61
CA TYR A 196 1.81 0.76 -15.81
C TYR A 196 1.84 1.54 -14.49
N ALA A 197 2.96 1.51 -13.76
CA ALA A 197 3.10 2.25 -12.51
C ALA A 197 2.88 3.76 -12.70
N LEU A 198 3.50 4.37 -13.72
CA LEU A 198 3.37 5.78 -14.04
C LEU A 198 1.94 6.15 -14.48
N ALA A 199 1.29 5.32 -15.30
CA ALA A 199 -0.09 5.54 -15.74
C ALA A 199 -1.09 5.45 -14.59
N LEU A 200 -0.98 4.42 -13.74
CA LEU A 200 -1.80 4.24 -12.54
C LEU A 200 -1.63 5.40 -11.57
N TYR A 201 -0.37 5.78 -11.29
CA TYR A 201 -0.06 6.93 -10.43
C TYR A 201 -0.67 8.22 -10.98
N SER A 202 -0.44 8.55 -12.24
CA SER A 202 -0.88 9.83 -12.83
C SER A 202 -2.40 9.96 -12.83
N THR A 203 -3.09 8.86 -13.15
CA THR A 203 -4.55 8.78 -13.15
C THR A 203 -5.12 8.94 -11.74
N ALA A 204 -4.52 8.28 -10.75
CA ALA A 204 -4.90 8.39 -9.35
C ALA A 204 -4.57 9.75 -8.74
N ALA A 205 -3.43 10.35 -9.10
CA ALA A 205 -3.01 11.66 -8.64
C ALA A 205 -3.95 12.76 -9.14
N ALA A 206 -4.37 12.70 -10.41
CA ALA A 206 -5.36 13.61 -10.97
C ALA A 206 -6.71 13.51 -10.25
N HIS A 207 -7.20 12.28 -10.02
CA HIS A 207 -8.42 12.06 -9.23
C HIS A 207 -8.29 12.62 -7.82
N SER A 208 -7.21 12.27 -7.12
CA SER A 208 -6.98 12.70 -5.74
C SER A 208 -6.94 14.23 -5.64
N LEU A 209 -6.27 14.89 -6.59
CA LEU A 209 -6.18 16.36 -6.60
C LEU A 209 -7.56 17.00 -6.79
N SER A 210 -8.41 16.41 -7.65
CA SER A 210 -9.80 16.85 -7.82
C SER A 210 -10.64 16.70 -6.54
N ARG A 211 -10.19 15.86 -5.61
CA ARG A 211 -10.78 15.64 -4.28
C ARG A 211 -10.06 16.42 -3.16
N GLY A 212 -9.20 17.36 -3.52
CA GLY A 212 -8.47 18.21 -2.58
C GLY A 212 -7.30 17.51 -1.88
N LEU A 213 -6.79 16.40 -2.46
CA LEU A 213 -5.69 15.62 -1.91
C LEU A 213 -4.54 15.50 -2.91
N ILE A 214 -3.33 15.83 -2.51
CA ILE A 214 -2.12 15.54 -3.28
C ILE A 214 -1.67 14.12 -2.97
N LEU A 215 -1.52 13.29 -4.02
CA LEU A 215 -0.83 12.00 -3.93
C LEU A 215 0.67 12.24 -4.11
N ALA A 216 1.43 12.32 -3.02
CA ALA A 216 2.86 12.65 -3.07
C ALA A 216 3.68 11.51 -3.69
N ASP A 217 3.46 10.30 -3.20
CA ASP A 217 4.02 9.06 -3.71
C ASP A 217 3.13 7.86 -3.38
N THR A 218 3.34 6.77 -4.09
CA THR A 218 2.68 5.49 -3.84
C THR A 218 3.58 4.32 -4.20
N LYS A 219 3.39 3.18 -3.55
CA LYS A 219 3.97 1.90 -3.93
C LYS A 219 2.91 1.00 -4.58
N PHE A 220 3.19 0.53 -5.78
CA PHE A 220 2.46 -0.60 -6.38
C PHE A 220 3.26 -1.89 -6.29
N GLU A 221 2.57 -3.03 -6.34
CA GLU A 221 3.20 -4.32 -6.62
C GLU A 221 2.56 -4.91 -7.87
N PHE A 222 3.38 -5.60 -8.66
CA PHE A 222 2.94 -6.28 -9.86
C PHE A 222 3.21 -7.77 -9.74
N GLY A 223 2.38 -8.55 -10.42
CA GLY A 223 2.54 -9.99 -10.49
C GLY A 223 2.19 -10.51 -11.88
N LEU A 224 2.67 -11.71 -12.16
CA LEU A 224 2.34 -12.47 -13.34
C LEU A 224 1.18 -13.40 -13.03
N LEU A 225 0.04 -13.14 -13.66
CA LEU A 225 -1.10 -14.03 -13.62
C LEU A 225 -0.90 -15.19 -14.60
N PRO A 226 -1.36 -16.40 -14.25
CA PRO A 226 -1.29 -17.53 -15.17
C PRO A 226 -2.07 -17.23 -16.46
N PRO A 227 -1.63 -17.79 -17.59
CA PRO A 227 -2.32 -17.61 -18.87
C PRO A 227 -3.74 -18.19 -18.81
N SER A 228 -4.69 -17.51 -19.45
CA SER A 228 -6.08 -17.98 -19.53
C SER A 228 -6.29 -19.13 -20.52
N THR A 229 -5.29 -19.43 -21.36
CA THR A 229 -5.30 -20.52 -22.35
C THR A 229 -4.05 -21.38 -22.22
N PRO A 230 -4.14 -22.71 -22.42
CA PRO A 230 -2.96 -23.57 -22.47
C PRO A 230 -1.94 -23.06 -23.49
N GLY A 231 -0.68 -22.91 -23.07
CA GLY A 231 0.41 -22.39 -23.91
C GLY A 231 0.44 -20.86 -24.12
N GLY A 232 -0.46 -20.11 -23.48
CA GLY A 232 -0.43 -18.65 -23.47
C GLY A 232 0.69 -18.08 -22.60
N ALA A 233 1.02 -16.80 -22.80
CA ALA A 233 1.95 -16.07 -21.93
C ALA A 233 1.26 -15.60 -20.64
N PRO A 234 1.98 -15.56 -19.50
CA PRO A 234 1.45 -14.96 -18.29
C PRO A 234 1.18 -13.46 -18.50
N VAL A 235 0.26 -12.91 -17.71
CA VAL A 235 -0.19 -11.52 -17.85
C VAL A 235 0.32 -10.69 -16.68
N LEU A 236 1.06 -9.62 -16.97
CA LEU A 236 1.45 -8.62 -15.98
C LEU A 236 0.20 -7.90 -15.46
N ALA A 237 0.03 -7.88 -14.14
CA ALA A 237 -1.13 -7.30 -13.49
C ALA A 237 -0.75 -6.57 -12.19
N LEU A 238 -1.55 -5.55 -11.86
CA LEU A 238 -1.54 -4.92 -10.55
C LEU A 238 -2.04 -5.91 -9.49
N VAL A 239 -1.26 -6.10 -8.44
CA VAL A 239 -1.60 -6.98 -7.31
C VAL A 239 -1.51 -6.18 -6.01
N ASP A 240 -1.61 -6.88 -4.88
CA ASP A 240 -1.50 -6.29 -3.53
C ASP A 240 -2.66 -5.34 -3.17
N GLU A 241 -2.43 -4.34 -2.34
CA GLU A 241 -3.41 -3.27 -2.08
C GLU A 241 -3.19 -2.09 -3.04
N CYS A 242 -4.20 -1.26 -3.24
CA CYS A 242 -4.14 -0.16 -4.20
C CYS A 242 -4.44 1.18 -3.53
N LEU A 243 -3.45 2.08 -3.53
CA LEU A 243 -3.60 3.51 -3.19
C LEU A 243 -4.25 3.76 -1.82
N THR A 244 -3.79 3.05 -0.80
CA THR A 244 -4.25 3.24 0.57
C THR A 244 -3.27 4.16 1.32
N PRO A 245 -3.69 4.79 2.42
CA PRO A 245 -2.76 5.49 3.32
C PRO A 245 -1.63 4.63 3.93
N ASP A 246 -1.67 3.30 3.78
CA ASP A 246 -0.57 2.41 4.17
C ASP A 246 0.48 2.27 3.05
N SER A 247 0.07 2.37 1.78
CA SER A 247 0.94 2.27 0.60
C SER A 247 1.23 3.60 -0.09
N SER A 248 0.59 4.70 0.33
CA SER A 248 0.65 6.00 -0.31
C SER A 248 0.71 7.16 0.70
N ARG A 249 1.33 8.27 0.30
CA ARG A 249 1.29 9.54 1.04
C ARG A 249 0.28 10.47 0.39
N PHE A 250 -0.83 10.71 1.09
CA PHE A 250 -1.81 11.74 0.72
C PHE A 250 -1.62 12.99 1.57
N TRP A 251 -1.62 14.16 0.95
CA TRP A 251 -1.53 15.46 1.62
C TRP A 251 -2.74 16.35 1.34
N PRO A 252 -3.13 17.22 2.28
CA PRO A 252 -4.16 18.23 2.03
C PRO A 252 -3.63 19.25 1.00
N ALA A 253 -4.31 19.36 -0.15
CA ALA A 253 -3.84 20.20 -1.25
C ALA A 253 -3.85 21.70 -0.91
N ASP A 254 -4.78 22.13 -0.05
CA ASP A 254 -4.93 23.50 0.42
C ASP A 254 -3.83 23.96 1.39
N GLN A 255 -3.04 23.03 1.92
CA GLN A 255 -1.91 23.33 2.82
C GLN A 255 -0.55 23.15 2.15
N TRP A 256 -0.52 22.67 0.89
CA TRP A 256 0.73 22.41 0.21
C TRP A 256 1.41 23.71 -0.21
N ALA A 257 2.68 23.82 0.18
CA ALA A 257 3.61 24.77 -0.38
C ALA A 257 4.99 24.12 -0.46
N GLU A 258 5.70 24.40 -1.55
CA GLU A 258 7.07 23.98 -1.72
C GLU A 258 7.97 24.54 -0.59
N GLY A 259 8.79 23.68 0.01
CA GLY A 259 9.60 23.96 1.20
C GLY A 259 8.92 23.61 2.52
N ASN A 260 7.62 23.32 2.54
CA ASN A 260 6.94 22.88 3.75
C ASN A 260 7.03 21.36 3.92
N LYS A 261 7.30 20.93 5.15
CA LYS A 261 7.11 19.54 5.55
C LYS A 261 5.61 19.26 5.70
N MET A 262 5.09 18.39 4.84
CA MET A 262 3.66 18.09 4.82
C MET A 262 3.26 17.07 5.90
N VAL A 263 2.11 17.32 6.52
CA VAL A 263 1.44 16.35 7.40
C VAL A 263 0.36 15.64 6.58
N GLY A 264 0.55 14.34 6.38
CA GLY A 264 -0.33 13.54 5.53
C GLY A 264 -1.49 12.87 6.27
N PHE A 265 -2.30 12.16 5.48
CA PHE A 265 -3.38 11.30 5.94
C PHE A 265 -2.93 9.86 6.24
N ASP A 266 -1.62 9.65 6.36
CA ASP A 266 -1.00 8.36 6.65
C ASP A 266 -0.76 8.17 8.15
N LYS A 267 0.12 7.22 8.50
CA LYS A 267 0.49 6.87 9.87
C LYS A 267 1.31 7.96 10.60
N GLN A 268 1.23 9.22 10.20
CA GLN A 268 2.09 10.28 10.73
C GLN A 268 1.92 10.49 12.23
N PHE A 269 0.68 10.52 12.74
CA PHE A 269 0.40 10.66 14.19
C PHE A 269 1.04 9.54 15.02
N LEU A 270 0.90 8.28 14.57
CA LEU A 270 1.55 7.13 15.20
C LEU A 270 3.09 7.27 15.15
N ARG A 271 3.64 7.64 14.00
CA ARG A 271 5.10 7.81 13.82
C ARG A 271 5.65 8.92 14.70
N GLU A 272 4.94 10.04 14.83
CA GLU A 272 5.35 11.17 15.66
C GLU A 272 5.25 10.86 17.14
N TRP A 273 4.16 10.22 17.59
CA TRP A 273 4.01 9.76 18.97
C TRP A 273 5.12 8.78 19.37
N LEU A 274 5.46 7.82 18.49
CA LEU A 274 6.59 6.92 18.72
C LEU A 274 7.90 7.73 18.83
N LYS A 275 8.19 8.61 17.86
CA LYS A 275 9.40 9.44 17.85
C LYS A 275 9.53 10.36 19.06
N SER A 276 8.42 10.80 19.67
CA SER A 276 8.43 11.63 20.88
C SER A 276 8.71 10.84 22.17
N GLY A 277 9.02 9.55 22.09
CA GLY A 277 9.25 8.68 23.25
C GLY A 277 8.04 7.84 23.65
N GLY A 278 6.95 7.88 22.88
CA GLY A 278 5.73 7.12 23.12
C GLY A 278 5.99 5.63 23.20
N GLY A 279 5.40 4.96 24.19
CA GLY A 279 5.59 3.52 24.40
C GLY A 279 7.04 3.12 24.74
N GLY A 280 7.91 4.07 25.10
CA GLY A 280 9.33 3.83 25.33
C GLY A 280 10.18 3.78 24.04
N PHE A 281 9.57 4.00 22.87
CA PHE A 281 10.25 4.03 21.58
C PHE A 281 11.33 5.13 21.56
N GLY A 282 12.53 4.84 21.04
CA GLY A 282 13.61 5.82 20.92
C GLY A 282 14.46 6.11 22.17
N LYS A 283 14.08 5.63 23.38
CA LYS A 283 14.89 5.83 24.61
C LYS A 283 16.18 5.00 24.68
N LYS A 284 16.36 4.00 23.81
CA LYS A 284 17.55 3.12 23.74
C LYS A 284 18.20 3.07 22.35
N GLY A 285 18.34 4.21 21.66
CA GLY A 285 19.21 4.28 20.48
C GLY A 285 18.97 3.20 19.42
N GLY A 286 17.79 3.21 18.79
CA GLY A 286 17.59 2.61 17.47
C GLY A 286 17.60 1.07 17.39
N GLY A 287 16.50 0.46 17.79
CA GLY A 287 16.19 -0.94 17.53
C GLY A 287 15.12 -1.40 18.52
N ILE A 288 13.99 -1.88 18.04
CA ILE A 288 13.03 -2.57 18.91
C ILE A 288 13.61 -3.95 19.12
N ASP A 289 14.35 -4.12 20.21
CA ASP A 289 14.42 -5.42 20.86
C ASP A 289 13.04 -5.68 21.50
N GLU A 290 12.20 -6.32 20.69
CA GLU A 290 11.26 -7.40 21.01
C GLU A 290 9.85 -7.16 21.58
N ASP A 291 9.48 -6.00 22.15
CA ASP A 291 8.09 -5.84 22.66
C ASP A 291 7.17 -4.96 21.78
N PRO A 292 6.04 -5.50 21.28
CA PRO A 292 5.01 -4.71 20.61
C PRO A 292 4.52 -3.56 21.50
N VAL A 293 4.53 -2.34 20.95
CA VAL A 293 4.08 -1.14 21.68
C VAL A 293 2.56 -1.07 21.70
N GLU A 294 1.98 -0.82 22.88
CA GLU A 294 0.56 -0.52 23.03
C GLU A 294 0.30 0.97 22.77
N ILE A 295 -0.54 1.27 21.79
CA ILE A 295 -0.89 2.62 21.36
C ILE A 295 -2.03 3.16 22.23
N PRO A 296 -1.92 4.38 22.80
CA PRO A 296 -3.01 5.02 23.52
C PRO A 296 -4.26 5.23 22.65
N GLN A 297 -5.45 5.16 23.28
CA GLN A 297 -6.73 5.29 22.58
C GLN A 297 -6.87 6.61 21.80
N GLU A 298 -6.24 7.69 22.29
CA GLU A 298 -6.20 8.99 21.60
C GLU A 298 -5.48 8.88 20.25
N ILE A 299 -4.32 8.23 20.20
CA ILE A 299 -3.54 8.05 18.97
C ILE A 299 -4.28 7.09 18.03
N VAL A 300 -4.96 6.06 18.55
CA VAL A 300 -5.84 5.20 17.75
C VAL A 300 -6.94 6.01 17.08
N ALA A 301 -7.64 6.87 17.85
CA ALA A 301 -8.73 7.69 17.34
C ALA A 301 -8.25 8.73 16.31
N GLN A 302 -7.13 9.43 16.58
CA GLN A 302 -6.54 10.39 15.65
C GLN A 302 -6.09 9.73 14.35
N THR A 303 -5.46 8.56 14.44
CA THR A 303 -5.02 7.81 13.25
C THR A 303 -6.21 7.32 12.44
N TYR A 304 -7.25 6.76 13.09
CA TYR A 304 -8.47 6.34 12.41
C TYR A 304 -9.18 7.51 11.71
N ALA A 305 -9.32 8.65 12.38
CA ALA A 305 -9.96 9.83 11.81
C ALA A 305 -9.28 10.30 10.51
N LYS A 306 -7.95 10.15 10.39
CA LYS A 306 -7.23 10.49 9.17
C LYS A 306 -7.45 9.52 8.03
N TYR A 307 -7.51 8.22 8.34
CA TYR A 307 -7.90 7.22 7.35
C TYR A 307 -9.34 7.43 6.86
N GLU A 308 -10.25 7.72 7.78
CA GLU A 308 -11.65 8.01 7.44
C GLU A 308 -11.76 9.28 6.59
N GLU A 309 -11.10 10.38 6.98
CA GLU A 309 -11.09 11.62 6.19
C GLU A 309 -10.54 11.40 4.77
N ALA A 310 -9.45 10.63 4.62
CA ALA A 310 -8.90 10.28 3.31
C ALA A 310 -9.88 9.43 2.49
N PHE A 311 -10.49 8.41 3.10
CA PHE A 311 -11.50 7.58 2.46
C PHE A 311 -12.66 8.43 1.95
N GLU A 312 -13.23 9.29 2.78
CA GLU A 312 -14.38 10.10 2.43
C GLU A 312 -14.07 11.09 1.31
N LYS A 313 -12.91 11.75 1.37
CA LYS A 313 -12.46 12.67 0.31
C LYS A 313 -12.22 11.94 -1.01
N LEU A 314 -11.44 10.87 -1.00
CA LEU A 314 -11.06 10.14 -2.22
C LEU A 314 -12.26 9.47 -2.90
N THR A 315 -13.16 8.87 -2.12
CA THR A 315 -14.28 8.10 -2.66
C THR A 315 -15.54 8.95 -2.87
N GLY A 316 -15.67 10.08 -2.16
CA GLY A 316 -16.89 10.87 -2.08
C GLY A 316 -18.02 10.19 -1.30
N ARG A 317 -17.72 9.14 -0.51
CA ARG A 317 -18.69 8.32 0.23
C ARG A 317 -18.34 8.33 1.71
N LYS A 318 -19.35 8.33 2.58
CA LYS A 318 -19.13 8.09 4.01
C LYS A 318 -18.74 6.64 4.24
N PHE A 319 -17.77 6.42 5.12
CA PHE A 319 -17.40 5.06 5.49
C PHE A 319 -18.50 4.43 6.37
N VAL A 320 -18.83 3.17 6.07
CA VAL A 320 -19.72 2.35 6.89
C VAL A 320 -18.99 1.05 7.19
N ALA A 321 -18.82 0.79 8.49
CA ALA A 321 -18.12 -0.38 9.01
C ALA A 321 -18.93 -1.68 8.84
#